data_AF-A0A841C2U3-F1
#
_entry.id   AF-A0A841C2U3-F1
#
_cell.length_a   1.000
_cell.length_b   1.000
_cell.length_c   1.000
_cell.angle_alpha   90.00
_cell.angle_beta   90.00
_cell.angle_gamma   90.00
#
_symmetry.space_group_name_H-M   'P 1'
#
loop_
_entity.id
_entity.type
_entity.pdbx_description
1 polymer ?
#
loop_
_entity_poly.entity_id
_entity_poly.type
_entity_poly.pdbx_seq_one_letter_code
_entity_poly.pdbx_strand_id
1 'polypeptide(L)'
;MDSPDAAACALLYRPETDPDTVELILGTPVESHTLETAMKSDDAALVLLPYRQITERGYACHDDGEPIVTIEITDRIAIPLDSFIAAMPNTEVSLADGEFDISDAAYAASVREIIDQEIGAGEGSNFVIKRSYHGCLADYSPSTALTIFQRLLRQEHGTYWTFLVSFGGRTLVGASPESHLRVDGDLVTMNPISGTYRYPAGEPDPAGLQAFLDDRKETDELYMVLDEELKMMARICDEGGTVIGPRLRQMARLAHTEYHISGTSKQPLPAILRETLLAPTVTGSPVENACRVIHRREPTGRGYYSGVIALVEPNRRLDAAIVIRTADITADGDLTLSVGATLVRHSDPATEVLETHAKVAGMLAALSGERAAARTPVAVPAVDAAIEAQLEGRNADLAPFWLGRRPARKPPTWRTLVIDAEDTFTDMFAVQLRHLGHDVTVRTYREVSRTDGWDLVVLGPGPGDPRDGDDPKIARLRTLAAQIYASQRPLLAVCLGHQILSHHLGLPLVRLEHTQQGRQRTIEIFDETATVGFYNTFVAQADTDRLGTVMVSRDPATKEVFAMHGPNFRSFQFHPESILSADGLHLLGRHVGTLLAP
;
A
#
# COMPACT_ATOMS: atom_id res chain seq x y z
N MET A 1 32.97 -2.97 -13.63
CA MET A 1 31.95 -3.93 -14.10
C MET A 1 32.55 -5.05 -14.94
N ASP A 2 33.73 -4.91 -15.57
CA ASP A 2 34.36 -5.96 -16.41
C ASP A 2 35.34 -6.92 -15.68
N SER A 3 35.31 -7.01 -14.34
CA SER A 3 36.20 -7.94 -13.60
C SER A 3 35.49 -9.29 -13.39
N PRO A 4 36.07 -10.43 -13.82
CA PRO A 4 35.47 -11.76 -13.68
C PRO A 4 35.44 -12.34 -12.24
N ASP A 5 36.10 -11.70 -11.26
CA ASP A 5 36.00 -12.06 -9.82
C ASP A 5 34.86 -11.27 -9.11
N ALA A 6 33.74 -11.08 -9.81
CA ALA A 6 32.89 -9.88 -9.80
C ALA A 6 32.46 -9.30 -8.44
N ALA A 7 33.10 -8.19 -8.05
CA ALA A 7 32.54 -7.20 -7.14
C ALA A 7 31.20 -6.66 -7.68
N ALA A 8 30.21 -6.51 -6.81
CA ALA A 8 28.95 -5.85 -7.15
C ALA A 8 29.14 -4.34 -7.23
N CYS A 9 28.35 -3.71 -8.10
CA CYS A 9 28.40 -2.27 -8.33
C CYS A 9 26.97 -1.72 -8.37
N ALA A 10 26.75 -0.57 -7.77
CA ALA A 10 25.49 0.16 -7.90
C ALA A 10 25.73 1.65 -8.17
N LEU A 11 24.83 2.27 -8.92
CA LEU A 11 24.71 3.71 -9.10
C LEU A 11 23.36 4.13 -8.56
N LEU A 12 23.33 5.08 -7.63
CA LEU A 12 22.11 5.60 -7.03
C LEU A 12 22.02 7.11 -7.23
N TYR A 13 20.90 7.58 -7.76
CA TYR A 13 20.51 8.98 -7.79
C TYR A 13 19.27 9.16 -6.94
N ARG A 14 19.38 9.97 -5.88
CA ARG A 14 18.34 10.16 -4.86
C ARG A 14 18.05 11.66 -4.71
N PRO A 15 17.27 12.26 -5.62
CA PRO A 15 17.12 13.72 -5.71
C PRO A 15 16.51 14.37 -4.48
N GLU A 16 15.72 13.64 -3.68
CA GLU A 16 15.20 14.14 -2.41
C GLU A 16 16.24 14.18 -1.28
N THR A 17 17.37 13.49 -1.44
CA THR A 17 18.51 13.54 -0.52
C THR A 17 19.58 14.52 -1.02
N ASP A 18 20.00 14.35 -2.27
CA ASP A 18 20.97 15.22 -2.94
C ASP A 18 20.66 15.23 -4.45
N PRO A 19 20.10 16.34 -4.98
CA PRO A 19 19.72 16.44 -6.39
C PRO A 19 20.90 16.58 -7.35
N ASP A 20 22.10 16.86 -6.85
CA ASP A 20 23.27 17.20 -7.67
C ASP A 20 24.30 16.07 -7.75
N THR A 21 24.02 14.91 -7.16
CA THR A 21 24.98 13.82 -6.97
C THR A 21 24.43 12.46 -7.42
N VAL A 22 25.25 11.70 -8.15
CA VAL A 22 25.10 10.25 -8.35
C VAL A 22 26.11 9.53 -7.47
N GLU A 23 25.66 8.52 -6.73
CA GLU A 23 26.50 7.75 -5.82
C GLU A 23 26.92 6.44 -6.47
N LEU A 24 28.23 6.22 -6.63
CA LEU A 24 28.81 4.94 -7.02
C LEU A 24 29.10 4.12 -5.77
N ILE A 25 28.48 2.95 -5.66
CA ILE A 25 28.67 1.99 -4.58
C ILE A 25 29.41 0.78 -5.14
N LEU A 26 30.48 0.38 -4.47
CA LEU A 26 31.23 -0.85 -4.74
C LEU A 26 31.16 -1.76 -3.52
N GLY A 27 30.93 -3.05 -3.74
CA GLY A 27 30.79 -3.98 -2.64
C GLY A 27 30.83 -5.44 -3.02
N THR A 28 30.65 -6.29 -2.02
CA THR A 28 30.57 -7.74 -2.20
C THR A 28 29.11 -8.18 -2.07
N PRO A 29 28.54 -8.85 -3.08
CA PRO A 29 27.19 -9.36 -2.98
C PRO A 29 27.16 -10.62 -2.09
N VAL A 30 26.23 -10.66 -1.16
CA VAL A 30 25.96 -11.79 -0.28
C VAL A 30 24.48 -12.16 -0.42
N GLU A 31 24.23 -13.41 -0.75
CA GLU A 31 22.87 -13.94 -0.81
C GLU A 31 22.42 -14.43 0.57
N SER A 32 21.15 -14.16 0.88
CA SER A 32 20.49 -14.68 2.07
C SER A 32 19.01 -14.95 1.80
N HIS A 33 18.34 -15.58 2.76
CA HIS A 33 16.92 -15.94 2.65
C HIS A 33 16.06 -15.38 3.78
N THR A 34 16.66 -14.66 4.72
CA THR A 34 15.95 -14.01 5.84
C THR A 34 16.48 -12.60 6.05
N LEU A 35 15.60 -11.67 6.40
CA LEU A 35 15.92 -10.29 6.76
C LEU A 35 16.91 -10.21 7.91
N GLU A 36 16.77 -11.10 8.89
CA GLU A 36 17.68 -11.15 10.04
C GLU A 36 19.12 -11.49 9.63
N THR A 37 19.29 -12.37 8.64
CA THR A 37 20.63 -12.68 8.10
C THR A 37 21.13 -11.59 7.16
N ALA A 38 20.24 -11.06 6.31
CA ALA A 38 20.55 -10.00 5.34
C ALA A 38 21.04 -8.70 5.98
N MET A 39 20.59 -8.42 7.20
CA MET A 39 20.82 -7.17 7.93
C MET A 39 21.45 -7.42 9.30
N LYS A 40 22.35 -8.40 9.38
CA LYS A 40 22.99 -8.81 10.64
C LYS A 40 24.05 -7.82 11.12
N SER A 41 24.67 -7.06 10.21
CA SER A 41 25.66 -6.03 10.54
C SER A 41 25.01 -4.64 10.62
N ASP A 42 25.57 -3.79 11.47
CA ASP A 42 25.25 -2.35 11.52
C ASP A 42 26.02 -1.55 10.44
N ASP A 43 26.83 -2.23 9.63
CA ASP A 43 27.59 -1.64 8.53
C ASP A 43 26.67 -1.18 7.39
N ALA A 44 27.17 -0.25 6.57
CA ALA A 44 26.44 0.23 5.42
C ALA A 44 26.26 -0.88 4.36
N ALA A 45 25.03 -1.05 3.87
CA ALA A 45 24.70 -2.09 2.91
C ALA A 45 23.61 -1.62 1.93
N LEU A 46 23.63 -2.12 0.70
CA LEU A 46 22.52 -2.00 -0.24
C LEU A 46 21.81 -3.35 -0.34
N VAL A 47 20.54 -3.42 0.06
CA VAL A 47 19.77 -4.66 0.18
C VAL A 47 18.65 -4.69 -0.85
N LEU A 48 18.59 -5.77 -1.63
CA LEU A 48 17.51 -6.07 -2.57
C LEU A 48 16.62 -7.17 -1.98
N LEU A 49 15.37 -6.84 -1.71
CA LEU A 49 14.36 -7.75 -1.15
C LEU A 49 13.38 -8.17 -2.25
N PRO A 50 13.28 -9.47 -2.57
CA PRO A 50 12.35 -9.96 -3.57
C PRO A 50 10.93 -10.10 -3.01
N TYR A 51 9.95 -10.22 -3.89
CA TYR A 51 8.54 -10.38 -3.51
C TYR A 51 8.31 -11.59 -2.60
N ARG A 52 8.99 -12.71 -2.86
CA ARG A 52 8.85 -13.93 -2.05
C ARG A 52 9.24 -13.75 -0.58
N GLN A 53 9.90 -12.66 -0.23
CA GLN A 53 10.20 -12.35 1.17
C GLN A 53 8.95 -12.09 2.02
N ILE A 54 7.78 -11.90 1.40
CA ILE A 54 6.49 -11.87 2.08
C ILE A 54 6.20 -13.15 2.90
N THR A 55 6.85 -14.26 2.57
CA THR A 55 6.74 -15.52 3.31
C THR A 55 7.23 -15.40 4.77
N GLU A 56 8.09 -14.45 5.11
CA GLU A 56 8.44 -14.16 6.51
C GLU A 56 7.25 -13.64 7.33
N ARG A 57 6.21 -13.10 6.68
CA ARG A 57 4.94 -12.74 7.32
C ARG A 57 3.96 -13.92 7.37
N GLY A 58 4.31 -15.06 6.77
CA GLY A 58 3.43 -16.21 6.61
C GLY A 58 2.38 -16.05 5.50
N TYR A 59 2.58 -15.11 4.57
CA TYR A 59 1.62 -14.85 3.49
C TYR A 59 1.93 -15.68 2.23
N ALA A 60 0.90 -15.90 1.42
CA ALA A 60 1.01 -16.70 0.20
C ALA A 60 1.79 -15.98 -0.90
N CYS A 61 2.66 -16.69 -1.61
CA CYS A 61 3.27 -16.23 -2.86
C CYS A 61 3.69 -17.44 -3.72
N HIS A 62 3.96 -17.21 -5.00
CA HIS A 62 4.75 -18.16 -5.78
C HIS A 62 6.22 -18.00 -5.38
N ASP A 63 6.80 -19.04 -4.77
CA ASP A 63 8.22 -19.08 -4.45
C ASP A 63 9.02 -19.41 -5.72
N ASP A 64 9.66 -18.38 -6.28
CA ASP A 64 10.55 -18.45 -7.44
C ASP A 64 12.03 -18.65 -7.05
N GLY A 65 12.33 -18.81 -5.76
CA GLY A 65 13.69 -19.00 -5.25
C GLY A 65 14.57 -17.74 -5.25
N GLU A 66 14.04 -16.58 -5.66
CA GLU A 66 14.78 -15.31 -5.71
C GLU A 66 15.38 -14.96 -4.33
N PRO A 67 16.71 -14.79 -4.17
CA PRO A 67 17.32 -14.52 -2.87
C PRO A 67 17.20 -13.04 -2.47
N ILE A 68 17.37 -12.77 -1.17
CA ILE A 68 17.77 -11.42 -0.75
C ILE A 68 19.24 -11.25 -1.16
N VAL A 69 19.54 -10.15 -1.83
CA VAL A 69 20.93 -9.79 -2.17
C VAL A 69 21.35 -8.58 -1.36
N THR A 70 22.35 -8.76 -0.50
CA THR A 70 22.98 -7.69 0.27
C THR A 70 24.34 -7.37 -0.35
N ILE A 71 24.51 -6.15 -0.86
CA ILE A 71 25.82 -5.63 -1.27
C ILE A 71 26.45 -4.97 -0.05
N GLU A 72 27.41 -5.65 0.57
CA GLU A 72 28.21 -5.11 1.66
C GLU A 72 29.12 -4.00 1.11
N ILE A 73 28.87 -2.75 1.52
CA ILE A 73 29.49 -1.57 0.90
C ILE A 73 30.95 -1.47 1.36
N THR A 74 31.86 -1.57 0.39
CA THR A 74 33.31 -1.41 0.61
C THR A 74 33.80 -0.01 0.26
N ASP A 75 33.16 0.62 -0.73
CA ASP A 75 33.46 1.99 -1.15
C ASP A 75 32.18 2.68 -1.65
N ARG A 76 32.09 3.98 -1.42
CA ARG A 76 30.96 4.83 -1.82
C ARG A 76 31.47 6.21 -2.22
N ILE A 77 31.28 6.55 -3.49
CA ILE A 77 31.82 7.75 -4.11
C ILE A 77 30.67 8.62 -4.60
N ALA A 78 30.60 9.85 -4.11
CA ALA A 78 29.72 10.89 -4.62
C ALA A 78 30.32 11.50 -5.90
N ILE A 79 29.58 11.46 -7.00
CA ILE A 79 29.97 12.01 -8.30
C ILE A 79 28.98 13.11 -8.67
N PRO A 80 29.43 14.34 -8.99
CA PRO A 80 28.54 15.39 -9.47
C PRO A 80 27.75 14.92 -10.71
N LEU A 81 26.43 15.10 -10.68
CA LEU A 81 25.48 14.60 -11.69
C LEU A 81 25.88 15.03 -13.11
N ASP A 82 26.18 16.31 -13.31
CA ASP A 82 26.61 16.84 -14.61
C ASP A 82 27.90 16.19 -15.11
N SER A 83 28.85 15.94 -14.21
CA SER A 83 30.12 15.28 -14.54
C SER A 83 29.91 13.81 -14.89
N PHE A 84 29.04 13.11 -14.14
CA PHE A 84 28.64 11.75 -14.43
C PHE A 84 28.01 11.66 -15.82
N ILE A 85 26.98 12.46 -16.08
CA ILE A 85 26.26 12.51 -17.35
C ILE A 85 27.19 12.82 -18.54
N ALA A 86 28.16 13.71 -18.35
CA ALA A 86 29.12 14.08 -19.39
C ALA A 86 30.16 12.97 -19.70
N ALA A 87 30.48 12.13 -18.70
CA ALA A 87 31.46 11.06 -18.83
C ALA A 87 30.86 9.74 -19.34
N MET A 88 29.54 9.56 -19.28
CA MET A 88 28.89 8.30 -19.63
C MET A 88 28.93 7.99 -21.14
N PRO A 89 29.10 6.70 -21.51
CA PRO A 89 29.02 6.28 -22.90
C PRO A 89 27.61 6.52 -23.45
N ASN A 90 27.52 6.82 -24.74
CA ASN A 90 26.27 6.86 -25.48
C ASN A 90 26.28 5.74 -26.53
N THR A 91 26.32 4.51 -26.05
CA THR A 91 26.31 3.31 -26.89
C THR A 91 24.92 3.14 -27.51
N GLU A 92 24.86 2.52 -28.69
CA GLU A 92 23.59 2.13 -29.27
C GLU A 92 22.92 1.07 -28.37
N VAL A 93 21.62 1.23 -28.13
CA VAL A 93 20.83 0.26 -27.36
C VAL A 93 19.77 -0.23 -28.32
N SER A 94 19.82 -1.51 -28.65
CA SER A 94 18.88 -2.15 -29.58
C SER A 94 18.06 -3.18 -28.82
N LEU A 95 16.76 -2.93 -28.74
CA LEU A 95 15.78 -3.82 -28.12
C LEU A 95 15.03 -4.56 -29.23
N ALA A 96 15.17 -5.89 -29.27
CA ALA A 96 14.46 -6.78 -30.17
C ALA A 96 13.31 -7.49 -29.45
N ASP A 97 12.35 -7.99 -30.23
CA ASP A 97 11.30 -8.91 -29.78
C ASP A 97 10.49 -8.40 -28.57
N GLY A 98 10.23 -7.10 -28.58
CA GLY A 98 9.57 -6.40 -27.49
C GLY A 98 8.07 -6.65 -27.43
N GLU A 99 7.58 -7.42 -26.47
CA GLU A 99 6.15 -7.73 -26.30
C GLU A 99 5.73 -7.95 -24.84
N PHE A 100 4.44 -7.83 -24.56
CA PHE A 100 3.87 -8.21 -23.26
C PHE A 100 3.56 -9.72 -23.24
N ASP A 101 3.89 -10.39 -22.13
CA ASP A 101 3.50 -11.77 -21.85
C ASP A 101 1.98 -11.97 -21.84
N ILE A 102 1.25 -10.98 -21.33
CA ILE A 102 -0.20 -10.91 -21.28
C ILE A 102 -0.67 -9.80 -22.23
N SER A 103 -1.30 -10.21 -23.32
CA SER A 103 -1.91 -9.28 -24.29
C SER A 103 -2.88 -8.30 -23.63
N ASP A 104 -3.05 -7.13 -24.23
CA ASP A 104 -3.97 -6.09 -23.75
C ASP A 104 -5.41 -6.63 -23.54
N ALA A 105 -5.90 -7.47 -24.45
CA ALA A 105 -7.22 -8.08 -24.33
C ALA A 105 -7.32 -9.05 -23.14
N ALA A 106 -6.27 -9.84 -22.90
CA ALA A 106 -6.21 -10.77 -21.77
C ALA A 106 -6.07 -10.02 -20.43
N TYR A 107 -5.24 -8.98 -20.38
CA TYR A 107 -5.11 -8.15 -19.18
C TYR A 107 -6.43 -7.43 -18.85
N ALA A 108 -7.11 -6.85 -19.85
CA ALA A 108 -8.44 -6.28 -19.65
C ALA A 108 -9.49 -7.30 -19.17
N ALA A 109 -9.38 -8.58 -19.57
CA ALA A 109 -10.22 -9.64 -19.04
C ALA A 109 -9.90 -9.92 -17.57
N SER A 110 -8.62 -10.04 -17.22
CA SER A 110 -8.17 -10.19 -15.83
C SER A 110 -8.65 -9.03 -14.95
N VAL A 111 -8.62 -7.78 -15.44
CA VAL A 111 -9.13 -6.63 -14.69
C VAL A 111 -10.62 -6.80 -14.35
N ARG A 112 -11.45 -7.20 -15.31
CA ARG A 112 -12.88 -7.48 -15.07
C ARG A 112 -13.08 -8.57 -14.03
N GLU A 113 -12.32 -9.65 -14.14
CA GLU A 113 -12.41 -10.76 -13.18
C GLU A 113 -12.04 -10.34 -11.76
N ILE A 114 -11.00 -9.53 -11.57
CA ILE A 114 -10.63 -9.00 -10.25
C ILE A 114 -11.75 -8.13 -9.68
N ILE A 115 -12.34 -7.25 -10.48
CA ILE A 115 -13.43 -6.37 -10.04
C ILE A 115 -14.65 -7.21 -9.63
N ASP A 116 -15.08 -8.17 -10.46
CA ASP A 116 -16.32 -8.91 -10.25
C ASP A 116 -16.21 -10.01 -9.18
N GLN A 117 -15.09 -10.75 -9.21
CA GLN A 117 -14.90 -12.00 -8.47
C GLN A 117 -14.05 -11.84 -7.21
N GLU A 118 -13.23 -10.79 -7.10
CA GLU A 118 -12.45 -10.53 -5.88
C GLU A 118 -13.04 -9.34 -5.11
N ILE A 119 -13.00 -8.12 -5.69
CA ILE A 119 -13.54 -6.91 -5.03
C ILE A 119 -15.06 -7.06 -4.80
N GLY A 120 -15.78 -7.48 -5.84
CA GLY A 120 -17.21 -7.76 -5.79
C GLY A 120 -17.58 -8.94 -4.88
N ALA A 121 -16.65 -9.85 -4.58
CA ALA A 121 -16.87 -10.93 -3.62
C ALA A 121 -16.49 -10.56 -2.18
N GLY A 122 -16.03 -9.32 -1.93
CA GLY A 122 -15.63 -8.87 -0.60
C GLY A 122 -14.23 -9.33 -0.20
N GLU A 123 -13.40 -9.77 -1.15
CA GLU A 123 -12.01 -10.20 -0.88
C GLU A 123 -11.10 -9.00 -0.54
N GLY A 124 -11.48 -7.78 -0.88
CA GLY A 124 -10.69 -6.59 -0.61
C GLY A 124 -11.20 -5.34 -1.31
N SER A 125 -10.52 -4.23 -1.12
CA SER A 125 -10.84 -2.94 -1.75
C SER A 125 -10.13 -2.75 -3.09
N ASN A 126 -8.89 -3.24 -3.18
CA ASN A 126 -8.02 -3.05 -4.33
C ASN A 126 -6.95 -4.12 -4.45
N PHE A 127 -6.50 -4.39 -5.67
CA PHE A 127 -5.46 -5.36 -5.99
C PHE A 127 -4.58 -4.88 -7.13
N VAL A 128 -3.33 -5.31 -7.18
CA VAL A 128 -2.39 -5.05 -8.27
C VAL A 128 -1.95 -6.37 -8.87
N ILE A 129 -2.25 -6.57 -10.15
CA ILE A 129 -1.87 -7.78 -10.90
C ILE A 129 -0.76 -7.44 -11.88
N LYS A 130 0.31 -8.24 -11.87
CA LYS A 130 1.48 -8.09 -12.74
C LYS A 130 1.18 -8.55 -14.16
N ARG A 131 1.71 -7.82 -15.14
CA ARG A 131 2.14 -8.34 -16.44
C ARG A 131 3.56 -7.86 -16.74
N SER A 132 4.24 -8.51 -17.67
CA SER A 132 5.65 -8.25 -17.96
C SER A 132 5.87 -8.00 -19.44
N TYR A 133 6.58 -6.90 -19.73
CA TYR A 133 7.12 -6.66 -21.06
C TYR A 133 8.48 -7.35 -21.16
N HIS A 134 8.64 -8.22 -22.15
CA HIS A 134 9.87 -8.94 -22.44
C HIS A 134 10.52 -8.39 -23.71
N GLY A 135 11.83 -8.55 -23.81
CA GLY A 135 12.59 -8.31 -25.03
C GLY A 135 14.04 -8.73 -24.84
N CYS A 136 14.83 -8.59 -25.90
CA CYS A 136 16.26 -8.93 -25.88
C CYS A 136 17.09 -7.70 -26.24
N LEU A 137 18.08 -7.37 -25.42
CA LEU A 137 19.09 -6.35 -25.71
C LEU A 137 20.23 -6.98 -26.51
N ALA A 138 20.39 -6.56 -27.76
CA ALA A 138 21.50 -7.03 -28.59
C ALA A 138 22.85 -6.56 -28.01
N ASP A 139 23.84 -7.46 -27.99
CA ASP A 139 25.20 -7.18 -27.52
C ASP A 139 25.23 -6.52 -26.13
N TYR A 140 24.41 -7.03 -25.21
CA TYR A 140 24.31 -6.50 -23.86
C TYR A 140 25.68 -6.45 -23.16
N SER A 141 25.97 -5.30 -22.55
CA SER A 141 27.21 -5.06 -21.82
C SER A 141 26.96 -4.05 -20.70
N PRO A 142 27.90 -3.91 -19.74
CA PRO A 142 27.83 -2.85 -18.75
C PRO A 142 27.71 -1.45 -19.34
N SER A 143 28.28 -1.20 -20.53
CA SER A 143 28.14 0.08 -21.23
C SER A 143 26.69 0.33 -21.67
N THR A 144 25.98 -0.71 -22.10
CA THR A 144 24.55 -0.65 -22.45
C THR A 144 23.72 -0.23 -21.24
N ALA A 145 23.95 -0.84 -20.08
CA ALA A 145 23.26 -0.51 -18.84
C ALA A 145 23.53 0.95 -18.38
N LEU A 146 24.78 1.41 -18.46
CA LEU A 146 25.15 2.80 -18.15
C LEU A 146 24.45 3.80 -19.08
N THR A 147 24.35 3.49 -20.37
CA THR A 147 23.61 4.34 -21.31
C THR A 147 22.12 4.40 -20.96
N ILE A 148 21.49 3.28 -20.57
CA ILE A 148 20.09 3.27 -20.12
C ILE A 148 19.92 4.13 -18.86
N PHE A 149 20.78 3.94 -17.86
CA PHE A 149 20.76 4.73 -16.62
C PHE A 149 20.93 6.23 -16.88
N GLN A 150 21.89 6.61 -17.73
CA GLN A 150 22.10 8.00 -18.13
C GLN A 150 20.90 8.60 -18.87
N ARG A 151 20.21 7.82 -19.71
CA ARG A 151 18.99 8.28 -20.38
C ARG A 151 17.86 8.48 -19.37
N LEU A 152 17.70 7.61 -18.38
CA LEU A 152 16.72 7.79 -17.30
C LEU A 152 16.99 9.08 -16.53
N LEU A 153 18.24 9.35 -16.13
CA LEU A 153 18.61 10.60 -15.45
C LEU A 153 18.26 11.87 -16.25
N ARG A 154 18.30 11.78 -17.59
CA ARG A 154 18.01 12.93 -18.47
C ARG A 154 16.53 13.08 -18.82
N GLN A 155 15.80 11.97 -18.90
CA GLN A 155 14.45 11.92 -19.47
C GLN A 155 13.36 11.82 -18.41
N GLU A 156 13.67 11.26 -17.24
CA GLU A 156 12.72 11.10 -16.13
C GLU A 156 12.94 12.18 -15.07
N HIS A 157 11.83 12.65 -14.51
CA HIS A 157 11.80 13.66 -13.44
C HIS A 157 10.82 13.23 -12.36
N GLY A 158 10.99 13.76 -11.14
CA GLY A 158 10.12 13.44 -10.00
C GLY A 158 10.28 12.01 -9.47
N THR A 159 11.37 11.32 -9.82
CA THR A 159 11.70 10.00 -9.28
C THR A 159 12.08 10.11 -7.80
N TYR A 160 11.75 9.10 -7.01
CA TYR A 160 12.31 8.96 -5.67
C TYR A 160 13.75 8.50 -5.77
N TRP A 161 13.97 7.39 -6.49
CA TRP A 161 15.28 6.83 -6.80
C TRP A 161 15.40 6.54 -8.29
N THR A 162 16.52 6.91 -8.89
CA THR A 162 16.98 6.30 -10.15
C THR A 162 18.20 5.45 -9.83
N PHE A 163 18.20 4.17 -10.21
CA PHE A 163 19.24 3.24 -9.81
C PHE A 163 19.67 2.31 -10.95
N LEU A 164 20.92 1.85 -10.86
CA LEU A 164 21.46 0.71 -11.58
C LEU A 164 22.19 -0.17 -10.56
N VAL A 165 21.86 -1.45 -10.47
CA VAL A 165 22.54 -2.41 -9.58
C VAL A 165 22.96 -3.62 -10.40
N SER A 166 24.25 -3.94 -10.41
CA SER A 166 24.82 -5.06 -11.14
C SER A 166 25.49 -6.03 -10.17
N PHE A 167 25.05 -7.29 -10.19
CA PHE A 167 25.55 -8.37 -9.33
C PHE A 167 25.33 -9.73 -10.02
N GLY A 168 26.25 -10.68 -9.86
CA GLY A 168 26.03 -12.07 -10.30
C GLY A 168 25.66 -12.27 -11.78
N GLY A 169 26.08 -11.37 -12.68
CA GLY A 169 25.67 -11.41 -14.10
C GLY A 169 24.24 -10.92 -14.37
N ARG A 170 23.58 -10.29 -13.40
CA ARG A 170 22.26 -9.66 -13.53
C ARG A 170 22.37 -8.16 -13.31
N THR A 171 21.49 -7.39 -13.94
CA THR A 171 21.42 -5.94 -13.77
C THR A 171 19.98 -5.48 -13.60
N LEU A 172 19.72 -4.75 -12.51
CA LEU A 172 18.47 -4.03 -12.31
C LEU A 172 18.72 -2.56 -12.62
N VAL A 173 17.97 -1.98 -13.55
CA VAL A 173 18.03 -0.54 -13.86
C VAL A 173 16.63 0.05 -13.83
N GLY A 174 16.43 1.10 -13.02
CA GLY A 174 15.09 1.58 -12.70
C GLY A 174 15.02 3.06 -12.33
N ALA A 175 13.81 3.61 -12.45
CA ALA A 175 13.46 4.98 -12.09
C ALA A 175 12.15 4.95 -11.28
N SER A 176 12.26 4.58 -10.00
CA SER A 176 11.10 4.39 -9.13
C SER A 176 10.59 5.74 -8.61
N PRO A 177 9.28 6.03 -8.73
CA PRO A 177 8.69 7.26 -8.20
C PRO A 177 8.40 7.20 -6.69
N GLU A 178 8.45 6.02 -6.07
CA GLU A 178 7.80 5.77 -4.79
C GLU A 178 8.79 5.21 -3.76
N SER A 179 8.84 5.86 -2.60
CA SER A 179 9.58 5.34 -1.45
C SER A 179 8.82 4.16 -0.85
N HIS A 180 9.52 3.08 -0.49
CA HIS A 180 8.94 2.04 0.34
C HIS A 180 8.79 2.54 1.78
N LEU A 181 9.90 2.97 2.38
CA LEU A 181 9.93 3.67 3.67
C LEU A 181 11.29 4.33 3.89
N ARG A 182 11.33 5.34 4.77
CA ARG A 182 12.56 5.93 5.30
C ARG A 182 12.58 5.84 6.83
N VAL A 183 13.74 5.48 7.39
CA VAL A 183 14.02 5.54 8.83
C VAL A 183 15.21 6.47 9.06
N ASP A 184 15.05 7.43 9.97
CA ASP A 184 16.13 8.27 10.46
C ASP A 184 16.07 8.33 12.00
N GLY A 185 16.93 7.55 12.65
CA GLY A 185 16.85 7.33 14.09
C GLY A 185 15.54 6.65 14.49
N ASP A 186 14.67 7.37 15.20
CA ASP A 186 13.36 6.88 15.61
C ASP A 186 12.23 7.29 14.64
N LEU A 187 12.48 8.22 13.71
CA LEU A 187 11.49 8.71 12.76
C LEU A 187 11.33 7.72 11.61
N VAL A 188 10.10 7.30 11.35
CA VAL A 188 9.72 6.47 10.20
C VAL A 188 8.76 7.25 9.31
N THR A 189 8.99 7.23 8.00
CA THR A 189 8.16 7.91 7.01
C THR A 189 7.81 6.97 5.86
N MET A 190 6.55 7.01 5.43
CA MET A 190 6.06 6.41 4.18
C MET A 190 5.39 7.48 3.30
N ASN A 191 5.23 7.19 2.02
CA ASN A 191 4.73 8.13 1.01
C ASN A 191 3.70 7.43 0.12
N PRO A 192 2.42 7.35 0.56
CA PRO A 192 1.37 6.78 -0.28
C PRO A 192 1.13 7.68 -1.50
N ILE A 193 1.27 7.08 -2.69
CA ILE A 193 1.05 7.72 -3.98
C ILE A 193 -0.07 6.99 -4.72
N SER A 194 -1.11 7.72 -5.14
CA SER A 194 -2.12 7.19 -6.05
C SER A 194 -2.85 8.33 -6.78
N GLY A 195 -3.63 7.94 -7.79
CA GLY A 195 -4.21 8.83 -8.77
C GLY A 195 -3.19 9.27 -9.82
N THR A 196 -3.58 9.23 -11.10
CA THR A 196 -2.65 9.49 -12.21
C THR A 196 -3.25 10.43 -13.25
N TYR A 197 -2.72 11.65 -13.31
CA TYR A 197 -2.98 12.56 -14.42
C TYR A 197 -1.98 12.32 -15.55
N ARG A 198 -2.42 11.80 -16.69
CA ARG A 198 -1.58 11.61 -17.88
C ARG A 198 -1.47 12.93 -18.65
N TYR A 199 -0.25 13.37 -18.92
CA TYR A 199 -0.06 14.60 -19.68
C TYR A 199 -0.46 14.38 -21.15
N PRO A 200 -1.19 15.33 -21.77
CA PRO A 200 -1.36 15.37 -23.21
C PRO A 200 -0.01 15.43 -23.94
N ALA A 201 -0.03 15.22 -25.27
CA ALA A 201 1.15 15.43 -26.10
C ALA A 201 1.54 16.92 -26.11
N GLY A 202 2.35 17.36 -25.14
CA GLY A 202 2.74 18.76 -24.96
C GLY A 202 2.97 19.12 -23.48
N GLU A 203 2.57 20.32 -23.08
CA GLU A 203 2.61 20.74 -21.67
C GLU A 203 1.39 20.20 -20.91
N PRO A 204 1.46 20.04 -19.57
CA PRO A 204 0.28 19.73 -18.77
C PRO A 204 -0.80 20.78 -19.01
N ASP A 205 -1.99 20.36 -19.45
CA ASP A 205 -3.15 21.24 -19.59
C ASP A 205 -3.67 21.62 -18.19
N PRO A 206 -3.71 22.91 -17.80
CA PRO A 206 -4.25 23.33 -16.51
C PRO A 206 -5.72 22.92 -16.31
N ALA A 207 -6.53 22.92 -17.36
CA ALA A 207 -7.92 22.49 -17.27
C ALA A 207 -8.03 20.98 -17.04
N GLY A 208 -7.18 20.20 -17.72
CA GLY A 208 -7.06 18.76 -17.49
C GLY A 208 -6.58 18.41 -16.08
N LEU A 209 -5.60 19.16 -15.54
CA LEU A 209 -5.14 18.99 -14.17
C LEU A 209 -6.25 19.33 -13.16
N GLN A 210 -6.97 20.43 -13.37
CA GLN A 210 -8.10 20.81 -12.52
C GLN A 210 -9.18 19.71 -12.52
N ALA A 211 -9.54 19.19 -13.71
CA ALA A 211 -10.52 18.11 -13.83
C ALA A 211 -10.06 16.83 -13.10
N PHE A 212 -8.76 16.50 -13.16
CA PHE A 212 -8.18 15.40 -12.39
C PHE A 212 -8.26 15.66 -10.87
N LEU A 213 -7.95 16.87 -10.41
CA LEU A 213 -8.01 17.22 -8.99
C LEU A 213 -9.45 17.26 -8.45
N ASP A 214 -10.43 17.52 -9.31
CA ASP A 214 -11.87 17.47 -9.00
C ASP A 214 -12.46 16.06 -9.14
N ASP A 215 -11.70 15.10 -9.68
CA ASP A 215 -12.17 13.73 -9.85
C ASP A 215 -12.25 13.01 -8.49
N ARG A 216 -13.49 12.67 -8.10
CA ARG A 216 -13.77 11.94 -6.88
C ARG A 216 -13.22 10.52 -6.92
N LYS A 217 -13.14 9.88 -8.09
CA LYS A 217 -12.55 8.54 -8.23
C LYS A 217 -11.08 8.59 -7.81
N GLU A 218 -10.32 9.54 -8.38
CA GLU A 218 -8.88 9.70 -8.09
C GLU A 218 -8.64 10.05 -6.60
N THR A 219 -9.54 10.86 -6.02
CA THR A 219 -9.49 11.19 -4.59
C THR A 219 -9.79 9.99 -3.70
N ASP A 220 -10.84 9.21 -4.01
CA ASP A 220 -11.19 7.97 -3.30
C ASP A 220 -10.02 6.95 -3.39
N GLU A 221 -9.36 6.83 -4.55
CA GLU A 221 -8.18 5.98 -4.75
C GLU A 221 -6.99 6.38 -3.86
N LEU A 222 -6.71 7.68 -3.74
CA LEU A 222 -5.67 8.17 -2.85
C LEU A 222 -5.98 7.88 -1.39
N TYR A 223 -7.24 8.07 -0.96
CA TYR A 223 -7.61 7.81 0.42
C TYR A 223 -7.58 6.32 0.78
N MET A 224 -7.91 5.44 -0.16
CA MET A 224 -7.78 4.00 0.05
C MET A 224 -6.32 3.64 0.36
N VAL A 225 -5.36 4.02 -0.49
CA VAL A 225 -3.94 3.70 -0.23
C VAL A 225 -3.40 4.39 1.03
N LEU A 226 -3.92 5.59 1.37
CA LEU A 226 -3.59 6.29 2.60
C LEU A 226 -4.01 5.51 3.85
N ASP A 227 -5.22 4.94 3.86
CA ASP A 227 -5.67 4.06 4.95
C ASP A 227 -4.75 2.83 5.06
N GLU A 228 -4.39 2.21 3.94
CA GLU A 228 -3.56 1.01 3.96
C GLU A 228 -2.15 1.24 4.51
N GLU A 229 -1.51 2.34 4.14
CA GLU A 229 -0.22 2.69 4.72
C GLU A 229 -0.36 3.21 6.16
N LEU A 230 -1.50 3.79 6.54
CA LEU A 230 -1.79 4.07 7.96
C LEU A 230 -1.91 2.79 8.79
N LYS A 231 -2.45 1.69 8.24
CA LYS A 231 -2.44 0.38 8.91
C LYS A 231 -1.01 -0.08 9.16
N MET A 232 -0.14 0.01 8.15
CA MET A 232 1.28 -0.33 8.30
C MET A 232 1.96 0.55 9.35
N MET A 233 1.74 1.86 9.30
CA MET A 233 2.30 2.79 10.28
C MET A 233 1.76 2.55 11.70
N ALA A 234 0.50 2.17 11.85
CA ALA A 234 -0.08 1.79 13.16
C ALA A 234 0.51 0.50 13.74
N ARG A 235 0.96 -0.41 12.87
CA ARG A 235 1.65 -1.65 13.26
C ARG A 235 3.07 -1.39 13.74
N ILE A 236 3.80 -0.49 13.06
CA ILE A 236 5.24 -0.28 13.34
C ILE A 236 5.53 0.91 14.27
N CYS A 237 4.61 1.86 14.42
CA CYS A 237 4.77 3.04 15.27
C CYS A 237 3.81 3.01 16.47
N ASP A 238 4.33 3.28 17.68
CA ASP A 238 3.58 3.14 18.94
C ASP A 238 2.31 3.99 19.00
N GLU A 239 2.39 5.19 18.43
CA GLU A 239 1.30 6.17 18.35
C GLU A 239 0.68 6.21 16.94
N GLY A 240 1.02 5.27 16.07
CA GLY A 240 0.65 5.26 14.65
C GLY A 240 1.16 6.46 13.85
N GLY A 241 0.74 6.56 12.60
CA GLY A 241 1.19 7.57 11.65
C GLY A 241 0.46 8.92 11.73
N THR A 242 1.15 10.00 11.40
CA THR A 242 0.59 11.35 11.20
C THR A 242 0.64 11.69 9.72
N VAL A 243 -0.52 11.98 9.14
CA VAL A 243 -0.70 12.29 7.72
C VAL A 243 -0.35 13.76 7.45
N ILE A 244 0.44 14.00 6.41
CA ILE A 244 0.91 15.30 5.95
C ILE A 244 0.71 15.37 4.43
N GLY A 245 0.09 16.44 3.93
CA GLY A 245 -0.27 16.58 2.52
C GLY A 245 -1.76 16.92 2.34
N PRO A 246 -2.38 16.64 1.19
CA PRO A 246 -1.78 16.01 0.02
C PRO A 246 -0.89 16.98 -0.76
N ARG A 247 -0.03 16.45 -1.64
CA ARG A 247 0.82 17.19 -2.56
C ARG A 247 0.65 16.65 -3.99
N LEU A 248 1.08 17.45 -4.97
CA LEU A 248 1.17 17.02 -6.36
C LEU A 248 2.62 16.65 -6.69
N ARG A 249 2.87 15.40 -7.09
CA ARG A 249 4.16 14.94 -7.59
C ARG A 249 4.15 14.94 -9.11
N GLN A 250 4.90 15.85 -9.72
CA GLN A 250 4.96 15.99 -11.16
C GLN A 250 6.14 15.20 -11.74
N MET A 251 5.87 14.32 -12.70
CA MET A 251 6.88 13.52 -13.40
C MET A 251 6.99 13.95 -14.86
N ALA A 252 7.84 13.28 -15.66
CA ALA A 252 8.07 13.67 -17.06
C ALA A 252 6.83 13.51 -17.97
N ARG A 253 5.96 12.54 -17.69
CA ARG A 253 4.82 12.17 -18.56
C ARG A 253 3.46 12.19 -17.86
N LEU A 254 3.44 12.36 -16.55
CA LEU A 254 2.26 12.26 -15.71
C LEU A 254 2.46 13.00 -14.39
N ALA A 255 1.39 13.26 -13.65
CA ALA A 255 1.44 13.68 -12.26
C ALA A 255 0.67 12.72 -11.37
N HIS A 256 1.08 12.62 -10.11
CA HIS A 256 0.41 11.89 -9.07
C HIS A 256 0.00 12.80 -7.92
N THR A 257 -1.03 12.41 -7.18
CA THR A 257 -1.27 12.96 -5.85
C THR A 257 -0.66 12.06 -4.79
N GLU A 258 -0.13 12.66 -3.74
CA GLU A 258 0.57 11.93 -2.69
C GLU A 258 0.31 12.50 -1.30
N TYR A 259 0.38 11.64 -0.30
CA TYR A 259 0.53 12.03 1.10
C TYR A 259 1.89 11.56 1.62
N HIS A 260 2.26 12.06 2.79
CA HIS A 260 3.33 11.50 3.61
C HIS A 260 2.73 11.07 4.95
N ILE A 261 3.21 9.97 5.50
CA ILE A 261 2.84 9.51 6.83
C ILE A 261 4.10 9.43 7.67
N SER A 262 4.14 10.11 8.81
CA SER A 262 5.28 10.08 9.72
C SER A 262 4.91 9.56 11.10
N GLY A 263 5.79 8.77 11.71
CA GLY A 263 5.60 8.22 13.04
C GLY A 263 6.92 7.90 13.71
N THR A 264 6.88 7.52 14.98
CA THR A 264 8.08 7.10 15.71
C THR A 264 8.04 5.61 16.01
N SER A 265 9.16 4.93 15.81
CA SER A 265 9.32 3.52 16.12
C SER A 265 10.66 3.28 16.78
N LYS A 266 10.72 2.33 17.71
CA LYS A 266 11.98 1.81 18.29
C LYS A 266 12.29 0.38 17.86
N GLN A 267 11.50 -0.16 16.94
CA GLN A 267 11.70 -1.52 16.44
C GLN A 267 12.99 -1.62 15.60
N PRO A 268 13.72 -2.74 15.64
CA PRO A 268 14.87 -2.97 14.77
C PRO A 268 14.50 -2.85 13.28
N LEU A 269 15.43 -2.38 12.43
CA LEU A 269 15.17 -2.23 10.99
C LEU A 269 14.67 -3.50 10.30
N PRO A 270 15.19 -4.71 10.59
CA PRO A 270 14.67 -5.94 10.00
C PRO A 270 13.21 -6.23 10.38
N ALA A 271 12.78 -5.81 11.57
CA ALA A 271 11.39 -5.94 12.00
C ALA A 271 10.49 -4.93 11.28
N ILE A 272 10.93 -3.67 11.16
CA ILE A 272 10.20 -2.64 10.39
C ILE A 272 10.01 -3.07 8.94
N LEU A 273 11.07 -3.54 8.28
CA LEU A 273 10.97 -4.05 6.91
C LEU A 273 10.01 -5.23 6.83
N ARG A 274 10.15 -6.24 7.70
CA ARG A 274 9.26 -7.42 7.69
C ARG A 274 7.78 -7.04 7.77
N GLU A 275 7.41 -6.14 8.68
CA GLU A 275 6.01 -5.73 8.86
C GLU A 275 5.48 -4.85 7.73
N THR A 276 6.37 -4.20 6.96
CA THR A 276 6.00 -3.35 5.81
C THR A 276 6.12 -4.06 4.46
N LEU A 277 6.70 -5.27 4.39
CA LEU A 277 6.69 -6.08 3.17
C LEU A 277 5.24 -6.42 2.80
N LEU A 278 4.72 -6.09 1.62
CA LEU A 278 5.17 -5.03 0.70
C LEU A 278 4.07 -3.98 0.60
N ALA A 279 4.42 -2.81 0.08
CA ALA A 279 3.50 -1.67 0.00
C ALA A 279 2.16 -2.06 -0.69
N PRO A 280 1.03 -1.52 -0.20
CA PRO A 280 -0.30 -1.85 -0.71
C PRO A 280 -0.51 -1.33 -2.14
N THR A 281 0.24 -0.30 -2.54
CA THR A 281 0.27 0.30 -3.89
C THR A 281 0.79 -0.64 -4.98
N VAL A 282 1.47 -1.72 -4.60
CA VAL A 282 1.99 -2.75 -5.53
C VAL A 282 1.48 -4.15 -5.23
N THR A 283 0.59 -4.30 -4.24
CA THR A 283 0.00 -5.59 -3.87
C THR A 283 -1.53 -5.52 -3.84
N GLY A 284 -2.09 -4.80 -2.88
CA GLY A 284 -3.52 -4.64 -2.66
C GLY A 284 -3.87 -4.58 -1.18
N SER A 285 -5.17 -4.61 -0.89
CA SER A 285 -5.69 -4.58 0.48
C SER A 285 -6.92 -5.47 0.69
N PRO A 286 -7.00 -6.17 1.85
CA PRO A 286 -5.97 -6.26 2.89
C PRO A 286 -4.74 -7.06 2.42
N VAL A 287 -3.53 -6.69 2.85
CA VAL A 287 -2.26 -7.20 2.28
C VAL A 287 -2.18 -8.74 2.32
N GLU A 288 -2.56 -9.38 3.43
CA GLU A 288 -2.55 -10.84 3.54
C GLU A 288 -3.44 -11.50 2.47
N ASN A 289 -4.64 -10.96 2.25
CA ASN A 289 -5.54 -11.51 1.24
C ASN A 289 -5.14 -11.11 -0.19
N ALA A 290 -4.59 -9.91 -0.39
CA ALA A 290 -4.03 -9.49 -1.67
C ALA A 290 -2.92 -10.45 -2.13
N CYS A 291 -2.07 -10.92 -1.22
CA CYS A 291 -1.09 -11.95 -1.50
C CYS A 291 -1.72 -13.29 -1.95
N ARG A 292 -2.85 -13.69 -1.34
CA ARG A 292 -3.62 -14.86 -1.81
C ARG A 292 -4.25 -14.65 -3.18
N VAL A 293 -4.80 -13.46 -3.45
CA VAL A 293 -5.37 -13.12 -4.77
C VAL A 293 -4.28 -13.14 -5.84
N ILE A 294 -3.13 -12.51 -5.58
CA ILE A 294 -1.96 -12.52 -6.47
C ILE A 294 -1.54 -13.97 -6.75
N HIS A 295 -1.40 -14.80 -5.72
CA HIS A 295 -1.05 -16.21 -5.87
C HIS A 295 -2.08 -17.05 -6.65
N ARG A 296 -3.37 -16.66 -6.66
CA ARG A 296 -4.39 -17.33 -7.48
C ARG A 296 -4.37 -16.87 -8.94
N ARG A 297 -4.01 -15.60 -9.18
CA ARG A 297 -4.26 -14.88 -10.45
C ARG A 297 -3.01 -14.74 -11.30
N GLU A 298 -1.83 -14.73 -10.71
CA GLU A 298 -0.55 -14.70 -11.42
C GLU A 298 -0.03 -16.12 -11.63
N PRO A 299 0.55 -16.45 -12.81
CA PRO A 299 1.03 -17.79 -13.10
C PRO A 299 2.44 -18.07 -12.53
N THR A 300 3.19 -17.04 -12.16
CA THR A 300 4.61 -17.11 -11.78
C THR A 300 4.92 -16.23 -10.58
N GLY A 301 6.12 -16.38 -10.04
CA GLY A 301 6.69 -15.42 -9.09
C GLY A 301 6.92 -14.03 -9.70
N ARG A 302 7.23 -13.08 -8.81
CA ARG A 302 7.47 -11.67 -9.16
C ARG A 302 8.96 -11.30 -9.20
N GLY A 303 9.86 -12.19 -8.77
CA GLY A 303 11.27 -11.85 -8.56
C GLY A 303 11.38 -10.59 -7.68
N TYR A 304 12.13 -9.60 -8.16
CA TYR A 304 12.22 -8.30 -7.48
C TYR A 304 11.09 -7.32 -7.78
N TYR A 305 10.18 -7.58 -8.74
CA TYR A 305 9.04 -6.68 -8.97
C TYR A 305 8.19 -6.55 -7.71
N SER A 306 7.78 -5.33 -7.38
CA SER A 306 7.08 -4.95 -6.14
C SER A 306 7.90 -5.12 -4.85
N GLY A 307 9.11 -5.66 -4.94
CA GLY A 307 10.07 -5.78 -3.84
C GLY A 307 10.65 -4.44 -3.40
N VAL A 308 11.75 -4.49 -2.65
CA VAL A 308 12.38 -3.30 -2.06
C VAL A 308 13.87 -3.25 -2.41
N ILE A 309 14.36 -2.06 -2.75
CA ILE A 309 15.78 -1.73 -2.72
C ILE A 309 16.01 -0.76 -1.55
N ALA A 310 16.89 -1.12 -0.62
CA ALA A 310 17.11 -0.38 0.62
C ALA A 310 18.59 -0.09 0.84
N LEU A 311 18.94 1.19 1.01
CA LEU A 311 20.24 1.62 1.50
C LEU A 311 20.17 1.69 3.02
N VAL A 312 20.89 0.79 3.67
CA VAL A 312 21.04 0.71 5.12
C VAL A 312 22.33 1.42 5.51
N GLU A 313 22.26 2.27 6.51
CA GLU A 313 23.39 3.06 7.01
C GLU A 313 23.51 2.95 8.54
N PRO A 314 24.71 3.21 9.08
CA PRO A 314 24.91 3.29 10.54
C PRO A 314 23.96 4.27 11.22
N ASN A 315 23.80 4.13 12.54
CA ASN A 315 22.89 4.94 13.36
C ASN A 315 21.41 4.77 13.00
N ARG A 316 21.00 3.57 12.58
CA ARG A 316 19.59 3.21 12.30
C ARG A 316 18.99 4.10 11.21
N ARG A 317 19.74 4.27 10.12
CA ARG A 317 19.30 5.00 8.94
C ARG A 317 18.98 4.02 7.83
N LEU A 318 17.83 4.18 7.20
CA LEU A 318 17.39 3.35 6.09
C LEU A 318 16.62 4.23 5.11
N ASP A 319 16.99 4.17 3.84
CA ASP A 319 16.29 4.81 2.74
C ASP A 319 15.95 3.72 1.72
N ALA A 320 14.66 3.52 1.42
CA ALA A 320 14.22 2.42 0.59
C ALA A 320 13.20 2.85 -0.45
N ALA A 321 13.35 2.32 -1.66
CA ALA A 321 12.44 2.51 -2.78
C ALA A 321 11.74 1.19 -3.13
N ILE A 322 10.52 1.29 -3.67
CA ILE A 322 9.81 0.14 -4.22
C ILE A 322 10.41 -0.20 -5.59
N VAL A 323 10.64 -1.48 -5.87
CA VAL A 323 11.18 -1.95 -7.15
C VAL A 323 10.06 -2.05 -8.19
N ILE A 324 9.75 -0.91 -8.79
CA ILE A 324 8.85 -0.72 -9.92
C ILE A 324 9.54 0.16 -10.98
N ARG A 325 9.00 0.22 -12.21
CA ARG A 325 9.63 0.97 -13.32
C ARG A 325 11.09 0.56 -13.52
N THR A 326 11.35 -0.73 -13.40
CA THR A 326 12.68 -1.33 -13.33
C THR A 326 12.77 -2.43 -14.36
N ALA A 327 13.78 -2.34 -15.22
CA ALA A 327 14.17 -3.41 -16.12
C ALA A 327 15.13 -4.35 -15.39
N ASP A 328 14.85 -5.64 -15.50
CA ASP A 328 15.65 -6.73 -14.98
C ASP A 328 16.31 -7.46 -16.15
N ILE A 329 17.64 -7.43 -16.20
CA ILE A 329 18.42 -7.78 -17.38
C ILE A 329 19.42 -8.88 -17.03
N THR A 330 19.39 -9.99 -17.76
CA THR A 330 20.36 -11.09 -17.64
C THR A 330 21.67 -10.77 -18.37
N ALA A 331 22.73 -11.55 -18.11
CA ALA A 331 24.01 -11.41 -18.80
C ALA A 331 23.91 -11.59 -20.32
N ASP A 332 22.93 -12.39 -20.77
CA ASP A 332 22.67 -12.65 -22.18
C ASP A 332 21.82 -11.55 -22.84
N GLY A 333 21.35 -10.56 -22.06
CA GLY A 333 20.57 -9.43 -22.54
C GLY A 333 19.06 -9.64 -22.50
N ASP A 334 18.57 -10.75 -21.94
CA ASP A 334 17.13 -10.94 -21.74
C ASP A 334 16.60 -9.90 -20.75
N LEU A 335 15.61 -9.13 -21.18
CA LEU A 335 15.03 -8.04 -20.42
C LEU A 335 13.61 -8.42 -19.98
N THR A 336 13.32 -8.19 -18.71
CA THR A 336 11.96 -8.23 -18.15
C THR A 336 11.63 -6.89 -17.50
N LEU A 337 10.55 -6.25 -17.93
CA LEU A 337 10.01 -5.02 -17.37
C LEU A 337 8.59 -5.28 -16.87
N SER A 338 8.47 -5.50 -15.56
CA SER A 338 7.19 -5.84 -14.92
C SER A 338 6.40 -4.59 -14.52
N VAL A 339 5.08 -4.65 -14.67
CA VAL A 339 4.16 -3.54 -14.42
C VAL A 339 2.79 -4.03 -13.99
N GLY A 340 2.07 -3.19 -13.25
CA GLY A 340 0.68 -3.40 -12.87
C GLY A 340 -0.05 -2.06 -12.68
N ALA A 341 -1.36 -2.15 -12.48
CA ALA A 341 -2.22 -1.02 -12.12
C ALA A 341 -3.02 -1.37 -10.87
N THR A 342 -3.36 -0.36 -10.08
CA THR A 342 -4.19 -0.52 -8.89
C THR A 342 -5.63 -0.66 -9.32
N LEU A 343 -6.17 -1.86 -9.21
CA LEU A 343 -7.53 -2.17 -9.63
C LEU A 343 -8.48 -1.88 -8.47
N VAL A 344 -9.47 -1.02 -8.71
CA VAL A 344 -10.53 -0.67 -7.76
C VAL A 344 -11.91 -0.96 -8.34
N ARG A 345 -12.95 -0.84 -7.51
CA ARG A 345 -14.35 -1.13 -7.90
C ARG A 345 -14.85 -0.37 -9.14
N HIS A 346 -14.26 0.78 -9.45
CA HIS A 346 -14.61 1.65 -10.59
C HIS A 346 -13.55 1.66 -11.70
N SER A 347 -12.58 0.73 -11.65
CA SER A 347 -11.56 0.61 -12.70
C SER A 347 -12.22 0.27 -14.04
N ASP A 348 -11.75 0.93 -15.10
CA ASP A 348 -12.14 0.63 -16.47
C ASP A 348 -11.05 -0.22 -17.13
N PRO A 349 -11.34 -1.46 -17.58
CA PRO A 349 -10.33 -2.38 -18.09
C PRO A 349 -9.45 -1.82 -19.21
N ALA A 350 -10.02 -1.02 -20.13
CA ALA A 350 -9.25 -0.42 -21.21
C ALA A 350 -8.31 0.68 -20.70
N THR A 351 -8.78 1.48 -19.75
CA THR A 351 -8.00 2.53 -19.10
C THR A 351 -6.84 1.94 -18.29
N GLU A 352 -7.03 0.82 -17.59
CA GLU A 352 -5.97 0.13 -16.82
C GLU A 352 -4.90 -0.48 -17.74
N VAL A 353 -5.29 -1.04 -18.89
CA VAL A 353 -4.34 -1.46 -19.93
C VAL A 353 -3.47 -0.27 -20.35
N LEU A 354 -4.10 0.85 -20.71
CA LEU A 354 -3.38 2.06 -21.11
C LEU A 354 -2.48 2.61 -20.00
N GLU A 355 -2.86 2.44 -18.73
CA GLU A 355 -2.04 2.82 -17.59
C GLU A 355 -0.74 2.02 -17.54
N THR A 356 -0.81 0.70 -17.68
CA THR A 356 0.40 -0.13 -17.67
C THR A 356 1.35 0.23 -18.81
N HIS A 357 0.84 0.55 -20.00
CA HIS A 357 1.63 1.10 -21.11
C HIS A 357 2.30 2.42 -20.74
N ALA A 358 1.55 3.37 -20.18
CA ALA A 358 2.08 4.67 -19.74
C ALA A 358 3.19 4.51 -18.68
N LYS A 359 3.01 3.55 -17.74
CA LYS A 359 3.97 3.24 -16.68
C LYS A 359 5.29 2.68 -17.23
N VAL A 360 5.28 1.85 -18.28
CA VAL A 360 6.52 1.32 -18.89
C VAL A 360 7.16 2.27 -19.90
N ALA A 361 6.40 3.23 -20.44
CA ALA A 361 6.83 4.05 -21.56
C ALA A 361 8.10 4.88 -21.31
N GLY A 362 8.35 5.31 -20.07
CA GLY A 362 9.57 6.01 -19.68
C GLY A 362 10.82 5.13 -19.85
N MET A 363 10.76 3.92 -19.29
CA MET A 363 11.82 2.91 -19.44
C MET A 363 12.01 2.49 -20.90
N LEU A 364 10.92 2.24 -21.64
CA LEU A 364 11.01 1.86 -23.04
C LEU A 364 11.67 2.94 -23.92
N ALA A 365 11.46 4.22 -23.62
CA ALA A 365 12.14 5.30 -24.33
C ALA A 365 13.64 5.40 -23.99
N ALA A 366 14.02 5.10 -22.74
CA ALA A 366 15.42 4.97 -22.37
C ALA A 366 16.10 3.79 -23.10
N LEU A 367 15.35 2.68 -23.31
CA LEU A 367 15.83 1.49 -24.01
C LEU A 367 15.90 1.67 -25.53
N SER A 368 14.89 2.25 -26.18
CA SER A 368 14.82 2.36 -27.65
C SER A 368 15.79 3.38 -28.24
N GLY A 369 16.35 4.28 -27.41
CA GLY A 369 17.21 5.36 -27.88
C GLY A 369 16.49 6.36 -28.79
N GLU A 370 15.15 6.30 -28.86
CA GLU A 370 14.36 7.40 -29.39
C GLU A 370 14.80 8.65 -28.63
N ARG A 371 15.43 9.58 -29.36
CA ARG A 371 15.52 10.95 -28.90
C ARG A 371 14.07 11.36 -28.69
N ALA A 372 13.58 11.34 -27.46
CA ALA A 372 12.50 12.21 -27.06
C ALA A 372 12.91 13.58 -27.62
N ALA A 373 12.26 13.99 -28.71
CA ALA A 373 12.64 15.18 -29.46
C ALA A 373 12.78 16.28 -28.43
N ALA A 374 14.01 16.75 -28.18
CA ALA A 374 14.40 17.46 -26.96
C ALA A 374 13.22 18.28 -26.45
N ARG A 375 12.40 17.69 -25.57
CA ARG A 375 11.33 18.42 -24.95
C ARG A 375 12.15 19.19 -23.96
N THR A 376 12.40 20.46 -24.29
CA THR A 376 12.85 21.47 -23.33
C THR A 376 12.19 21.07 -22.03
N PRO A 377 12.95 20.84 -20.93
CA PRO A 377 12.36 20.39 -19.67
C PRO A 377 11.13 21.25 -19.48
N VAL A 378 9.96 20.63 -19.65
CA VAL A 378 8.72 21.39 -19.61
C VAL A 378 8.77 21.90 -18.19
N ALA A 379 8.91 23.22 -18.05
CA ALA A 379 8.93 23.82 -16.73
C ALA A 379 7.67 23.30 -16.09
N VAL A 380 7.86 22.40 -15.13
CA VAL A 380 6.78 21.78 -14.40
C VAL A 380 5.98 22.97 -13.90
N PRO A 381 4.72 23.18 -14.34
CA PRO A 381 4.00 24.38 -13.99
C PRO A 381 4.05 24.49 -12.48
N ALA A 382 4.56 25.62 -11.98
CA ALA A 382 4.62 25.84 -10.54
C ALA A 382 3.23 25.56 -10.00
N VAL A 383 3.14 24.66 -9.02
CA VAL A 383 1.89 24.42 -8.31
C VAL A 383 1.51 25.78 -7.74
N ASP A 384 0.43 26.36 -8.24
CA ASP A 384 0.00 27.67 -7.79
C ASP A 384 -0.71 27.53 -6.44
N ALA A 385 -0.86 28.66 -5.75
CA ALA A 385 -1.52 28.70 -4.44
C ALA A 385 -2.98 28.19 -4.49
N ALA A 386 -3.62 28.15 -5.66
CA ALA A 386 -4.98 27.65 -5.80
C ALA A 386 -5.01 26.12 -5.79
N ILE A 387 -4.09 25.46 -6.50
CA ILE A 387 -3.93 24.00 -6.45
C ILE A 387 -3.53 23.56 -5.03
N GLU A 388 -2.60 24.26 -4.38
CA GLU A 388 -2.23 23.95 -2.99
C GLU A 388 -3.43 24.06 -2.04
N ALA A 389 -4.21 25.14 -2.15
CA ALA A 389 -5.41 25.34 -1.32
C ALA A 389 -6.49 24.29 -1.60
N GLN A 390 -6.66 23.87 -2.85
CA GLN A 390 -7.60 22.78 -3.21
C GLN A 390 -7.15 21.45 -2.61
N LEU A 391 -5.86 21.12 -2.73
CA LEU A 391 -5.28 19.93 -2.11
C LEU A 391 -5.44 19.96 -0.59
N GLU A 392 -5.12 21.08 0.06
CA GLU A 392 -5.28 21.23 1.51
C GLU A 392 -6.76 21.10 1.94
N GLY A 393 -7.68 21.60 1.12
CA GLY A 393 -9.13 21.46 1.31
C GLY A 393 -9.60 20.01 1.42
N ARG A 394 -8.89 19.05 0.79
CA ARG A 394 -9.18 17.62 0.89
C ARG A 394 -9.06 17.06 2.30
N ASN A 395 -8.35 17.75 3.21
CA ASN A 395 -8.22 17.31 4.61
C ASN A 395 -9.41 17.71 5.49
N ALA A 396 -10.34 18.54 4.99
CA ALA A 396 -11.46 19.05 5.79
C ALA A 396 -12.37 17.93 6.30
N ASP A 397 -12.59 16.91 5.47
CA ASP A 397 -13.51 15.80 5.75
C ASP A 397 -12.79 14.54 6.27
N LEU A 398 -11.48 14.60 6.52
CA LEU A 398 -10.70 13.46 7.03
C LEU A 398 -10.62 13.46 8.56
N ALA A 399 -10.41 12.27 9.14
CA ALA A 399 -10.26 12.04 10.56
C ALA A 399 -9.17 12.93 11.19
N PRO A 400 -9.54 13.90 12.06
CA PRO A 400 -8.59 14.80 12.68
C PRO A 400 -7.46 14.10 13.44
N PHE A 401 -7.75 12.92 13.99
CA PHE A 401 -6.80 12.11 14.76
C PHE A 401 -5.52 11.78 13.98
N TRP A 402 -5.67 11.36 12.72
CA TRP A 402 -4.55 10.99 11.86
C TRP A 402 -3.85 12.22 11.23
N LEU A 403 -4.52 13.38 11.20
CA LEU A 403 -3.96 14.67 10.80
C LEU A 403 -3.20 15.38 11.94
N GLY A 404 -2.82 14.64 13.00
CA GLY A 404 -2.06 15.17 14.13
C GLY A 404 -2.89 15.87 15.21
N ARG A 405 -4.21 16.01 15.04
CA ARG A 405 -5.13 16.61 16.03
C ARG A 405 -5.62 15.54 17.01
N ARG A 406 -4.69 14.96 17.76
CA ARG A 406 -4.94 13.85 18.70
C ARG A 406 -5.31 14.35 20.10
N PRO A 407 -6.30 13.76 20.79
CA PRO A 407 -6.51 14.04 22.20
C PRO A 407 -5.34 13.48 23.03
N ALA A 408 -5.15 13.99 24.24
CA ALA A 408 -4.17 13.42 25.16
C ALA A 408 -4.51 11.96 25.48
N ARG A 409 -3.50 11.08 25.45
CA ARG A 409 -3.65 9.67 25.78
C ARG A 409 -4.10 9.50 27.23
N LYS A 410 -5.22 8.80 27.45
CA LYS A 410 -5.72 8.47 28.79
C LYS A 410 -4.92 7.30 29.39
N PRO A 411 -4.76 7.25 30.73
CA PRO A 411 -4.12 6.10 31.39
C PRO A 411 -4.96 4.82 31.16
N PRO A 412 -4.30 3.66 31.02
CA PRO A 412 -4.99 2.40 30.78
C PRO A 412 -5.89 2.04 31.98
N THR A 413 -7.18 1.82 31.68
CA THR A 413 -8.24 1.50 32.65
C THR A 413 -8.90 0.16 32.31
N TRP A 414 -9.05 -0.16 31.02
CA TRP A 414 -9.70 -1.38 30.54
C TRP A 414 -8.75 -2.23 29.71
N ARG A 415 -8.80 -3.55 29.90
CA ARG A 415 -8.09 -4.52 29.08
C ARG A 415 -8.95 -4.92 27.89
N THR A 416 -8.45 -4.68 26.69
CA THR A 416 -9.16 -4.99 25.44
C THR A 416 -8.42 -6.04 24.62
N LEU A 417 -9.14 -7.08 24.21
CA LEU A 417 -8.71 -8.00 23.17
C LEU A 417 -9.30 -7.56 21.84
N VAL A 418 -8.45 -7.30 20.84
CA VAL A 418 -8.86 -7.11 19.44
C VAL A 418 -8.56 -8.36 18.66
N ILE A 419 -9.60 -8.95 18.06
CA ILE A 419 -9.49 -10.14 17.22
C ILE A 419 -9.35 -9.69 15.77
N ASP A 420 -8.15 -9.86 15.21
CA ASP A 420 -7.85 -9.60 13.80
C ASP A 420 -8.38 -10.73 12.92
N ALA A 421 -9.17 -10.37 11.90
CA ALA A 421 -9.73 -11.30 10.91
C ALA A 421 -9.06 -11.13 9.53
N GLU A 422 -7.73 -10.91 9.55
CA GLU A 422 -6.86 -10.69 8.38
C GLU A 422 -7.02 -9.29 7.76
N ASP A 423 -7.29 -8.28 8.59
CA ASP A 423 -7.31 -6.87 8.18
C ASP A 423 -6.75 -5.98 9.29
N THR A 424 -5.55 -5.46 9.04
CA THR A 424 -4.75 -4.67 9.98
C THR A 424 -5.32 -3.28 10.26
N PHE A 425 -6.53 -2.97 9.81
CA PHE A 425 -7.35 -1.94 10.45
C PHE A 425 -7.41 -2.11 11.98
N THR A 426 -7.29 -3.34 12.49
CA THR A 426 -7.15 -3.59 13.93
C THR A 426 -5.97 -2.88 14.59
N ASP A 427 -4.88 -2.62 13.87
CA ASP A 427 -3.73 -1.90 14.40
C ASP A 427 -4.04 -0.40 14.55
N MET A 428 -4.72 0.20 13.56
CA MET A 428 -5.27 1.57 13.66
C MET A 428 -6.26 1.69 14.81
N PHE A 429 -7.15 0.71 14.93
CA PHE A 429 -8.13 0.59 16.01
C PHE A 429 -7.46 0.55 17.38
N ALA A 430 -6.39 -0.24 17.51
CA ALA A 430 -5.63 -0.36 18.76
C ALA A 430 -5.00 0.98 19.17
N VAL A 431 -4.46 1.76 18.22
CA VAL A 431 -3.91 3.09 18.50
C VAL A 431 -4.99 4.04 19.05
N GLN A 432 -6.17 4.09 18.43
CA GLN A 432 -7.28 4.93 18.91
C GLN A 432 -7.80 4.48 20.29
N LEU A 433 -7.97 3.17 20.51
CA LEU A 433 -8.38 2.63 21.82
C LEU A 433 -7.37 2.93 22.93
N ARG A 434 -6.06 2.89 22.65
CA ARG A 434 -5.03 3.29 23.62
C ARG A 434 -5.19 4.75 24.04
N HIS A 435 -5.54 5.64 23.12
CA HIS A 435 -5.86 7.04 23.44
C HIS A 435 -7.11 7.17 24.30
N LEU A 436 -8.08 6.28 24.14
CA LEU A 436 -9.30 6.22 24.92
C LEU A 436 -9.13 5.55 26.29
N GLY A 437 -7.93 5.06 26.65
CA GLY A 437 -7.63 4.50 27.97
C GLY A 437 -7.71 2.98 28.02
N HIS A 438 -7.52 2.30 26.90
CA HIS A 438 -7.45 0.83 26.86
C HIS A 438 -6.00 0.32 26.82
N ASP A 439 -5.75 -0.78 27.52
CA ASP A 439 -4.60 -1.64 27.30
C ASP A 439 -4.98 -2.71 26.26
N VAL A 440 -4.42 -2.58 25.06
CA VAL A 440 -4.91 -3.30 23.87
C VAL A 440 -3.95 -4.41 23.48
N THR A 441 -4.47 -5.63 23.39
CA THR A 441 -3.79 -6.79 22.78
C THR A 441 -4.51 -7.18 21.50
N VAL A 442 -3.79 -7.18 20.38
CA VAL A 442 -4.29 -7.68 19.09
C VAL A 442 -3.86 -9.15 18.95
N ARG A 443 -4.76 -10.02 18.50
CA ARG A 443 -4.47 -11.42 18.17
C ARG A 443 -5.22 -11.83 16.92
N THR A 444 -4.62 -12.72 16.12
CA THR A 444 -5.32 -13.29 14.96
C THR A 444 -6.48 -14.17 15.43
N TYR A 445 -7.56 -14.24 14.66
CA TYR A 445 -8.72 -15.10 14.95
C TYR A 445 -8.36 -16.58 15.14
N ARG A 446 -7.22 -17.00 14.57
CA ARG A 446 -6.66 -18.36 14.66
C ARG A 446 -6.10 -18.67 16.05
N GLU A 447 -5.56 -17.67 16.74
CA GLU A 447 -4.90 -17.80 18.05
C GLU A 447 -5.87 -17.68 19.24
N VAL A 448 -7.05 -17.10 19.02
CA VAL A 448 -8.01 -16.83 20.10
C VAL A 448 -8.79 -18.10 20.40
N SER A 449 -8.50 -18.76 21.51
CA SER A 449 -9.25 -19.94 21.99
C SER A 449 -10.27 -19.62 23.08
N ARG A 450 -10.03 -18.56 23.86
CA ARG A 450 -10.90 -18.07 24.94
C ARG A 450 -10.81 -16.55 25.03
N THR A 451 -11.87 -15.94 25.53
CA THR A 451 -11.96 -14.50 25.76
C THR A 451 -12.09 -14.14 27.24
N ASP A 452 -11.76 -15.07 28.14
CA ASP A 452 -11.74 -14.88 29.61
C ASP A 452 -10.80 -13.75 30.06
N GLY A 453 -11.28 -12.89 30.97
CA GLY A 453 -10.45 -11.88 31.65
C GLY A 453 -10.16 -10.58 30.87
N TRP A 454 -10.91 -10.33 29.80
CA TRP A 454 -10.91 -9.05 29.07
C TRP A 454 -12.17 -8.25 29.43
N ASP A 455 -12.01 -6.94 29.61
CA ASP A 455 -13.11 -6.01 29.89
C ASP A 455 -13.91 -5.72 28.61
N LEU A 456 -13.22 -5.67 27.46
CA LEU A 456 -13.81 -5.52 26.13
C LEU A 456 -13.20 -6.54 25.17
N VAL A 457 -14.05 -7.13 24.32
CA VAL A 457 -13.61 -7.92 23.17
C VAL A 457 -14.07 -7.22 21.90
N VAL A 458 -13.15 -6.97 20.98
CA VAL A 458 -13.43 -6.45 19.65
C VAL A 458 -13.34 -7.58 18.64
N LEU A 459 -14.44 -7.86 17.93
CA LEU A 459 -14.44 -8.71 16.75
C LEU A 459 -14.18 -7.82 15.54
N GLY A 460 -12.95 -7.89 15.03
CA GLY A 460 -12.41 -6.98 14.03
C GLY A 460 -12.93 -7.20 12.61
N PRO A 461 -12.53 -6.31 11.69
CA PRO A 461 -12.82 -6.40 10.27
C PRO A 461 -11.98 -7.50 9.59
N GLY A 462 -12.37 -7.86 8.37
CA GLY A 462 -11.67 -8.84 7.55
C GLY A 462 -12.32 -9.02 6.17
N PRO A 463 -11.61 -9.62 5.20
CA PRO A 463 -12.17 -9.91 3.89
C PRO A 463 -13.04 -11.18 3.91
N GLY A 464 -13.84 -11.37 2.86
CA GLY A 464 -14.63 -12.57 2.57
C GLY A 464 -16.15 -12.36 2.60
N ASP A 465 -16.90 -13.36 2.13
CA ASP A 465 -18.36 -13.35 2.16
C ASP A 465 -18.87 -13.80 3.55
N PRO A 466 -19.49 -12.92 4.37
CA PRO A 466 -19.99 -13.28 5.69
C PRO A 466 -21.11 -14.33 5.67
N ARG A 467 -21.66 -14.66 4.50
CA ARG A 467 -22.70 -15.67 4.28
C ARG A 467 -22.10 -17.06 4.07
N ASP A 468 -20.87 -17.15 3.60
CA ASP A 468 -20.19 -18.41 3.31
C ASP A 468 -19.83 -19.14 4.62
N GLY A 469 -20.62 -20.16 4.96
CA GLY A 469 -20.37 -20.97 6.16
C GLY A 469 -19.32 -22.06 5.96
N ASP A 470 -18.93 -22.33 4.71
CA ASP A 470 -17.96 -23.37 4.37
C ASP A 470 -16.53 -22.81 4.40
N ASP A 471 -16.36 -21.49 4.26
CA ASP A 471 -15.10 -20.81 4.52
C ASP A 471 -14.64 -21.01 5.99
N PRO A 472 -13.45 -21.59 6.23
CA PRO A 472 -12.98 -21.89 7.58
C PRO A 472 -12.83 -20.67 8.49
N LYS A 473 -12.47 -19.51 7.93
CA LYS A 473 -12.34 -18.25 8.69
C LYS A 473 -13.72 -17.76 9.10
N ILE A 474 -14.67 -17.68 8.18
CA ILE A 474 -16.04 -17.22 8.48
C ILE A 474 -16.70 -18.14 9.49
N ALA A 475 -16.57 -19.47 9.33
CA ALA A 475 -17.05 -20.45 10.30
C ALA A 475 -16.44 -20.24 11.70
N ARG A 476 -15.12 -19.98 11.77
CA ARG A 476 -14.42 -19.70 13.01
C ARG A 476 -14.90 -18.42 13.68
N LEU A 477 -15.04 -17.33 12.91
CA LEU A 477 -15.52 -16.04 13.42
C LEU A 477 -16.97 -16.12 13.90
N ARG A 478 -17.85 -16.84 13.19
CA ARG A 478 -19.23 -17.11 13.66
C ARG A 478 -19.24 -17.85 14.99
N THR A 479 -18.34 -18.84 15.15
CA THR A 479 -18.18 -19.57 16.43
C THR A 479 -17.73 -18.63 17.55
N LEU A 480 -16.73 -17.79 17.29
CA LEU A 480 -16.25 -16.80 18.27
C LEU A 480 -17.34 -15.79 18.64
N ALA A 481 -18.05 -15.24 17.65
CA ALA A 481 -19.13 -14.29 17.87
C ALA A 481 -20.23 -14.88 18.77
N ALA A 482 -20.66 -16.11 18.50
CA ALA A 482 -21.65 -16.81 19.32
C ALA A 482 -21.17 -17.05 20.75
N GLN A 483 -19.91 -17.44 20.94
CA GLN A 483 -19.31 -17.65 22.26
C GLN A 483 -19.22 -16.35 23.07
N ILE A 484 -18.74 -15.26 22.44
CA ILE A 484 -18.61 -13.96 23.11
C ILE A 484 -20.00 -13.42 23.46
N TYR A 485 -20.95 -13.48 22.52
CA TYR A 485 -22.33 -13.05 22.74
C TYR A 485 -23.00 -13.82 23.89
N ALA A 486 -22.87 -15.15 23.92
CA ALA A 486 -23.42 -15.99 24.98
C ALA A 486 -22.81 -15.69 26.36
N SER A 487 -21.55 -15.27 26.41
CA SER A 487 -20.88 -14.89 27.65
C SER A 487 -21.36 -13.57 28.27
N GLN A 488 -22.19 -12.80 27.54
CA GLN A 488 -22.72 -11.49 27.96
C GLN A 488 -21.64 -10.45 28.30
N ARG A 489 -20.44 -10.62 27.74
CA ARG A 489 -19.36 -9.66 27.90
C ARG A 489 -19.51 -8.49 26.95
N PRO A 490 -18.95 -7.32 27.30
CA PRO A 490 -18.81 -6.21 26.37
C PRO A 490 -18.14 -6.65 25.07
N LEU A 491 -18.93 -6.61 23.99
CA LEU A 491 -18.51 -6.91 22.64
C LEU A 491 -18.63 -5.67 21.76
N LEU A 492 -17.57 -5.36 21.02
CA LEU A 492 -17.63 -4.44 19.90
C LEU A 492 -17.38 -5.22 18.61
N ALA A 493 -18.24 -5.10 17.61
CA ALA A 493 -18.08 -5.80 16.34
C ALA A 493 -18.01 -4.81 15.17
N VAL A 494 -16.98 -4.92 14.33
CA VAL A 494 -16.69 -3.92 13.27
C VAL A 494 -16.64 -4.59 11.89
N CYS A 495 -17.29 -3.98 10.89
CA CYS A 495 -17.37 -4.43 9.50
C CYS A 495 -17.75 -5.93 9.38
N LEU A 496 -16.81 -6.82 9.03
CA LEU A 496 -17.05 -8.27 8.99
C LEU A 496 -17.56 -8.81 10.33
N GLY A 497 -16.97 -8.37 11.44
CA GLY A 497 -17.46 -8.71 12.78
C GLY A 497 -18.91 -8.26 13.00
N HIS A 498 -19.28 -7.06 12.53
CA HIS A 498 -20.65 -6.57 12.57
C HIS A 498 -21.59 -7.46 11.75
N GLN A 499 -21.22 -7.81 10.52
CA GLN A 499 -22.02 -8.67 9.64
C GLN A 499 -22.24 -10.06 10.24
N ILE A 500 -21.20 -10.64 10.84
CA ILE A 500 -21.27 -11.94 11.52
C ILE A 500 -22.20 -11.86 12.73
N LEU A 501 -22.12 -10.79 13.52
CA LEU A 501 -23.03 -10.58 14.65
C LEU A 501 -24.47 -10.36 14.19
N SER A 502 -24.69 -9.57 13.15
CA SER A 502 -26.01 -9.35 12.54
C SER A 502 -26.62 -10.67 12.06
N HIS A 503 -25.83 -11.53 11.41
CA HIS A 503 -26.25 -12.87 11.01
C HIS A 503 -26.62 -13.75 12.21
N HIS A 504 -25.81 -13.72 13.28
CA HIS A 504 -26.10 -14.45 14.52
C HIS A 504 -27.43 -14.02 15.16
N LEU A 505 -27.77 -12.72 15.06
CA LEU A 505 -29.03 -12.16 15.54
C LEU A 505 -30.22 -12.43 14.59
N GLY A 506 -30.00 -13.09 13.45
CA GLY A 506 -31.03 -13.46 12.49
C GLY A 506 -31.37 -12.38 11.47
N LEU A 507 -30.54 -11.34 11.33
CA LEU A 507 -30.70 -10.36 10.26
C LEU A 507 -30.22 -10.94 8.91
N PRO A 508 -30.95 -10.74 7.81
CA PRO A 508 -30.51 -11.14 6.49
C PRO A 508 -29.26 -10.36 6.08
N LEU A 509 -28.30 -11.07 5.46
CA LEU A 509 -27.13 -10.48 4.84
C LEU A 509 -27.30 -10.49 3.32
N VAL A 510 -27.07 -9.33 2.69
CA VAL A 510 -27.20 -9.18 1.24
C VAL A 510 -25.90 -8.63 0.65
N ARG A 511 -25.63 -9.02 -0.60
CA ARG A 511 -24.58 -8.43 -1.42
C ARG A 511 -25.11 -7.14 -2.01
N LEU A 512 -24.34 -6.06 -1.91
CA LEU A 512 -24.66 -4.80 -2.56
C LEU A 512 -24.48 -4.92 -4.08
N GLU A 513 -25.33 -4.22 -4.84
CA GLU A 513 -25.15 -4.09 -6.29
C GLU A 513 -23.86 -3.35 -6.63
N HIS A 514 -23.55 -2.30 -5.85
CA HIS A 514 -22.30 -1.55 -5.92
C HIS A 514 -21.59 -1.58 -4.57
N THR A 515 -20.33 -2.01 -4.57
CA THR A 515 -19.55 -2.10 -3.32
C THR A 515 -19.30 -0.71 -2.73
N GLN A 516 -19.17 -0.65 -1.42
CA GLN A 516 -18.86 0.57 -0.67
C GLN A 516 -17.37 0.60 -0.27
N GLN A 517 -16.49 -0.08 -1.00
CA GLN A 517 -15.05 -0.12 -0.71
C GLN A 517 -14.42 1.27 -0.80
N GLY A 518 -13.80 1.77 0.27
CA GLY A 518 -13.16 3.09 0.30
C GLY A 518 -14.12 4.26 0.13
N ARG A 519 -15.34 4.17 0.67
CA ARG A 519 -16.38 5.18 0.49
C ARG A 519 -16.70 5.91 1.79
N GLN A 520 -16.56 7.24 1.78
CA GLN A 520 -17.05 8.08 2.86
C GLN A 520 -18.55 8.41 2.70
N ARG A 521 -19.30 8.34 3.81
CA ARG A 521 -20.73 8.72 3.85
C ARG A 521 -21.05 9.45 5.14
N THR A 522 -21.93 10.44 5.04
CA THR A 522 -22.64 11.00 6.20
C THR A 522 -23.94 10.22 6.41
N ILE A 523 -24.11 9.68 7.61
CA ILE A 523 -25.23 8.79 7.98
C ILE A 523 -25.82 9.18 9.33
N GLU A 524 -27.07 8.75 9.58
CA GLU A 524 -27.73 8.89 10.88
C GLU A 524 -27.48 7.64 11.74
N ILE A 525 -26.73 7.81 12.83
CA ILE A 525 -26.40 6.77 13.80
C ILE A 525 -27.23 7.03 15.06
N PHE A 526 -28.42 6.43 15.12
CA PHE A 526 -29.39 6.64 16.20
C PHE A 526 -29.82 8.11 16.33
N ASP A 527 -29.25 8.85 17.27
CA ASP A 527 -29.57 10.24 17.59
C ASP A 527 -28.52 11.26 17.08
N GLU A 528 -27.51 10.80 16.33
CA GLU A 528 -26.43 11.65 15.82
C GLU A 528 -26.14 11.44 14.33
N THR A 529 -25.95 12.53 13.59
CA THR A 529 -25.39 12.52 12.23
C THR A 529 -23.87 12.39 12.32
N ALA A 530 -23.28 11.50 11.53
CA ALA A 530 -21.82 11.29 11.52
C ALA A 530 -21.27 10.97 10.12
N THR A 531 -20.06 11.42 9.85
CA THR A 531 -19.29 11.12 8.62
C THR A 531 -18.28 10.01 8.89
N VAL A 532 -18.46 8.88 8.20
CA VAL A 532 -17.71 7.63 8.43
C VAL A 532 -17.30 6.95 7.12
N GLY A 533 -16.20 6.18 7.18
CA GLY A 533 -15.65 5.38 6.09
C GLY A 533 -16.20 3.96 6.04
N PHE A 534 -16.60 3.52 4.85
CA PHE A 534 -17.08 2.17 4.57
C PHE A 534 -16.06 1.40 3.70
N TYR A 535 -15.94 0.11 3.99
CA TYR A 535 -15.08 -0.85 3.28
C TYR A 535 -15.78 -2.21 3.17
N ASN A 536 -16.96 -2.25 2.54
CA ASN A 536 -17.80 -3.45 2.52
C ASN A 536 -18.51 -3.70 1.19
N THR A 537 -18.67 -4.98 0.86
CA THR A 537 -19.48 -5.46 -0.26
C THR A 537 -20.80 -6.08 0.21
N PHE A 538 -20.84 -6.57 1.45
CA PHE A 538 -22.04 -7.12 2.07
C PHE A 538 -22.56 -6.20 3.17
N VAL A 539 -23.84 -6.33 3.46
CA VAL A 539 -24.50 -5.53 4.50
C VAL A 539 -25.63 -6.34 5.14
N ALA A 540 -25.90 -6.09 6.41
CA ALA A 540 -27.10 -6.58 7.05
C ALA A 540 -28.31 -5.69 6.70
N GLN A 541 -29.49 -6.27 6.58
CA GLN A 541 -30.73 -5.52 6.38
C GLN A 541 -31.71 -5.70 7.54
N ALA A 542 -32.42 -4.63 7.88
CA ALA A 542 -33.49 -4.66 8.88
C ALA A 542 -34.69 -3.84 8.42
N ASP A 543 -35.90 -4.37 8.62
CA ASP A 543 -37.15 -3.65 8.35
C ASP A 543 -37.54 -2.69 9.48
N THR A 544 -36.97 -2.88 10.68
CA THR A 544 -37.33 -2.14 11.89
C THR A 544 -36.09 -1.63 12.60
N ASP A 545 -36.25 -0.55 13.35
CA ASP A 545 -35.16 0.08 14.12
C ASP A 545 -34.92 -0.64 15.47
N ARG A 546 -35.60 -1.78 15.67
CA ARG A 546 -35.55 -2.60 16.88
C ARG A 546 -35.73 -4.08 16.57
N LEU A 547 -34.88 -4.91 17.18
CA LEU A 547 -34.95 -6.36 17.19
C LEU A 547 -34.93 -6.84 18.65
N GLY A 548 -36.12 -7.03 19.23
CA GLY A 548 -36.26 -7.31 20.67
C GLY A 548 -35.67 -6.17 21.53
N THR A 549 -34.61 -6.47 22.27
CA THR A 549 -33.86 -5.48 23.08
C THR A 549 -32.77 -4.74 22.31
N VAL A 550 -32.44 -5.19 21.09
CA VAL A 550 -31.42 -4.58 20.25
C VAL A 550 -32.00 -3.39 19.50
N MET A 551 -31.36 -2.23 19.59
CA MET A 551 -31.63 -1.07 18.74
C MET A 551 -30.80 -1.18 17.46
N VAL A 552 -31.38 -0.77 16.34
CA VAL A 552 -30.78 -0.88 15.00
C VAL A 552 -30.82 0.50 14.35
N SER A 553 -29.64 1.06 14.05
CA SER A 553 -29.50 2.22 13.15
C SER A 553 -29.38 1.69 11.73
N ARG A 554 -30.24 2.19 10.85
CA ARG A 554 -30.33 1.75 9.46
C ARG A 554 -30.74 2.87 8.52
N ASP A 555 -30.47 2.67 7.25
CA ASP A 555 -31.06 3.47 6.19
C ASP A 555 -32.57 3.16 6.07
N PRO A 556 -33.47 4.15 6.17
CA PRO A 556 -34.91 3.89 6.07
C PRO A 556 -35.34 3.45 4.67
N ALA A 557 -34.61 3.83 3.63
CA ALA A 557 -34.92 3.53 2.23
C ALA A 557 -34.27 2.21 1.79
N THR A 558 -32.96 2.04 2.01
CA THR A 558 -32.23 0.84 1.54
C THR A 558 -32.25 -0.30 2.54
N LYS A 559 -32.69 -0.04 3.78
CA LYS A 559 -32.71 -0.98 4.93
C LYS A 559 -31.34 -1.43 5.40
N GLU A 560 -30.26 -0.86 4.86
CA GLU A 560 -28.87 -1.13 5.26
C GLU A 560 -28.68 -0.82 6.73
N VAL A 561 -28.21 -1.79 7.51
CA VAL A 561 -27.87 -1.58 8.92
C VAL A 561 -26.49 -0.96 9.03
N PHE A 562 -26.40 0.19 9.69
CA PHE A 562 -25.13 0.88 9.93
C PHE A 562 -24.55 0.54 11.30
N ALA A 563 -25.41 0.41 12.31
CA ALA A 563 -24.98 0.11 13.68
C ALA A 563 -26.06 -0.62 14.47
N MET A 564 -25.65 -1.35 15.51
CA MET A 564 -26.57 -1.98 16.46
C MET A 564 -26.11 -1.80 17.91
N HIS A 565 -27.06 -1.53 18.79
CA HIS A 565 -26.85 -1.47 20.24
C HIS A 565 -27.66 -2.56 20.95
N GLY A 566 -26.96 -3.51 21.57
CA GLY A 566 -27.56 -4.45 22.50
C GLY A 566 -27.16 -4.14 23.95
N PRO A 567 -27.67 -4.93 24.91
CA PRO A 567 -27.33 -4.77 26.33
C PRO A 567 -25.82 -4.84 26.58
N ASN A 568 -25.15 -5.82 25.96
CA ASN A 568 -23.72 -6.11 26.18
C ASN A 568 -22.89 -5.98 24.91
N PHE A 569 -23.42 -5.33 23.85
CA PHE A 569 -22.64 -5.13 22.64
C PHE A 569 -22.93 -3.83 21.91
N ARG A 570 -21.96 -3.40 21.12
CA ARG A 570 -22.05 -2.38 20.08
C ARG A 570 -21.54 -2.98 18.78
N SER A 571 -22.04 -2.54 17.64
CA SER A 571 -21.46 -2.94 16.36
C SER A 571 -21.63 -1.89 15.29
N PHE A 572 -20.67 -1.82 14.37
CA PHE A 572 -20.61 -0.83 13.28
C PHE A 572 -20.28 -1.51 11.96
N GLN A 573 -21.04 -1.21 10.91
CA GLN A 573 -20.70 -1.64 9.55
C GLN A 573 -19.50 -0.85 8.98
N PHE A 574 -19.35 0.40 9.39
CA PHE A 574 -18.25 1.29 9.00
C PHE A 574 -17.01 1.09 9.88
N HIS A 575 -15.90 1.71 9.48
CA HIS A 575 -14.61 1.68 10.17
C HIS A 575 -14.36 2.99 10.92
N PRO A 576 -14.70 3.12 12.22
CA PRO A 576 -14.44 4.35 12.98
C PRO A 576 -12.94 4.70 13.07
N GLU A 577 -12.06 3.75 12.85
CA GLU A 577 -10.62 3.91 12.87
C GLU A 577 -10.05 4.55 11.59
N SER A 578 -10.76 4.47 10.46
CA SER A 578 -10.29 4.91 9.14
C SER A 578 -10.03 6.42 9.06
N ILE A 579 -9.10 6.84 8.19
CA ILE A 579 -8.90 8.25 7.81
C ILE A 579 -10.16 8.89 7.23
N LEU A 580 -11.05 8.10 6.63
CA LEU A 580 -12.34 8.55 6.09
C LEU A 580 -13.39 8.79 7.18
N SER A 581 -13.12 8.45 8.44
CA SER A 581 -14.07 8.61 9.53
C SER A 581 -13.79 9.86 10.35
N ALA A 582 -14.23 11.01 9.85
CA ALA A 582 -14.12 12.32 10.52
C ALA A 582 -14.59 12.26 12.00
N ASP A 583 -15.72 11.59 12.24
CA ASP A 583 -16.34 11.45 13.55
C ASP A 583 -15.99 10.12 14.26
N GLY A 584 -15.10 9.32 13.67
CA GLY A 584 -14.85 7.95 14.08
C GLY A 584 -14.36 7.79 15.53
N LEU A 585 -13.38 8.59 15.95
CA LEU A 585 -12.88 8.56 17.34
C LEU A 585 -13.95 9.02 18.35
N HIS A 586 -14.80 9.98 17.98
CA HIS A 586 -15.91 10.44 18.80
C HIS A 586 -16.92 9.32 19.03
N LEU A 587 -17.37 8.69 17.94
CA LEU A 587 -18.28 7.55 17.98
C LEU A 587 -17.71 6.41 18.81
N LEU A 588 -16.44 6.06 18.57
CA LEU A 588 -15.76 5.00 19.30
C LEU A 588 -15.76 5.29 20.81
N GLY A 589 -15.34 6.50 21.21
CA GLY A 589 -15.30 6.91 22.61
C GLY A 589 -16.67 6.94 23.28
N ARG A 590 -17.70 7.46 22.62
CA ARG A 590 -19.09 7.51 23.11
C ARG A 590 -19.62 6.09 23.31
N HIS A 591 -19.63 5.29 22.25
CA HIS A 591 -20.30 3.99 22.25
C HIS A 591 -19.57 2.95 23.10
N VAL A 592 -18.23 2.91 23.06
CA VAL A 592 -17.45 2.03 23.96
C VAL A 592 -17.54 2.49 25.40
N GLY A 593 -17.50 3.80 25.66
CA GLY A 593 -17.66 4.36 27.00
C GLY A 593 -19.00 3.98 27.63
N THR A 594 -20.10 4.06 26.88
CA THR A 594 -21.42 3.61 27.38
C THR A 594 -21.51 2.10 27.58
N LEU A 595 -20.80 1.31 26.77
CA LEU A 595 -20.80 -0.15 26.86
C LEU A 595 -20.04 -0.65 28.10
N LEU A 596 -19.01 0.07 28.53
CA LEU A 596 -18.18 -0.25 29.69
C LEU A 596 -18.58 0.48 30.97
N ALA A 597 -19.62 1.31 30.91
CA ALA A 597 -20.18 1.96 32.09
C ALA A 597 -20.80 0.90 33.03
N PRO A 598 -20.61 1.02 34.36
CA PRO A 598 -21.07 0.05 35.35
C PRO A 598 -22.58 -0.08 35.49
#